data_AF-R9ID96-F1
#
_entry.id   AF-R9ID96-F1
#
_cell.length_a   1.000
_cell.length_b   1.000
_cell.length_c   1.000
_cell.angle_alpha   90.00
_cell.angle_beta   90.00
_cell.angle_gamma   90.00
#
_symmetry.space_group_name_H-M   'P 1'
#
loop_
_entity.id
_entity.type
_entity.pdbx_description
1 polymer ?
#
loop_
_entity_poly.entity_id
_entity_poly.type
_entity_poly.pdbx_seq_one_letter_code
_entity_poly.pdbx_strand_id
1 'polypeptide(L)' 'MIGFIIWIIGLVLTIKAGMEIWKTNGDMAKKLLFIVLIIITSWLGLAFYYFYAKDKVAEWVK' A
#
# COMPACT_ATOMS: atom_id res chain seq x y z
N MET A 1 7.57 1.61 17.24
CA MET A 1 7.38 0.66 16.12
C MET A 1 7.71 1.36 14.80
N ILE A 2 9.00 1.50 14.47
CA ILE A 2 9.44 2.29 13.30
C ILE A 2 8.71 1.87 12.00
N GLY A 3 8.42 0.58 11.83
CA GLY A 3 7.69 0.07 10.68
C GLY A 3 6.21 0.45 10.59
N PHE A 4 5.53 0.68 11.71
CA PHE A 4 4.15 1.20 11.69
C PHE A 4 4.13 2.65 11.23
N ILE A 5 5.14 3.45 11.62
CA ILE A 5 5.31 4.83 11.16
C ILE A 5 5.62 4.85 9.66
N ILE A 6 6.53 4.00 9.19
CA ILE A 6 6.83 3.84 7.76
C ILE A 6 5.58 3.41 6.99
N TRP A 7 4.75 2.53 7.57
CA TRP A 7 3.49 2.11 6.97
C TRP A 7 2.49 3.26 6.82
N ILE A 8 2.30 4.10 7.84
CA ILE A 8 1.42 5.28 7.75
C ILE A 8 1.96 6.30 6.73
N ILE A 9 3.27 6.52 6.68
CA ILE A 9 3.87 7.40 5.67
C ILE A 9 3.60 6.85 4.26
N GLY A 10 3.80 5.54 4.08
CA GLY A 10 3.38 4.83 2.88
C GLY A 10 1.90 5.08 2.58
N LEU A 11 1.03 4.96 3.59
CA LEU A 11 -0.43 5.20 3.51
C LEU A 11 -0.78 6.54 2.86
N VAL A 12 -0.12 7.58 3.33
CA VAL A 12 -0.36 8.95 2.86
C VAL A 12 0.16 9.14 1.44
N LEU A 13 1.33 8.59 1.11
CA LEU A 13 1.96 8.78 -0.20
C LEU A 13 1.16 8.19 -1.36
N THR A 14 0.57 7.01 -1.18
CA THR A 14 -0.20 6.35 -2.24
C THR A 14 -1.57 7.00 -2.43
N ILE A 15 -2.19 7.53 -1.37
CA ILE A 15 -3.40 8.37 -1.51
C ILE A 15 -3.04 9.60 -2.36
N LYS A 16 -1.91 10.23 -2.06
CA LYS A 16 -1.41 11.38 -2.83
C LYS A 16 -1.12 11.00 -4.29
N ALA A 17 -0.49 9.86 -4.54
CA ALA A 17 -0.24 9.35 -5.89
C ALA A 17 -1.56 9.07 -6.65
N GLY A 18 -2.56 8.49 -5.97
CA GLY A 18 -3.87 8.26 -6.57
C GLY A 18 -4.58 9.56 -6.97
N MET A 19 -4.47 10.60 -6.13
CA MET A 19 -4.98 11.94 -6.46
C MET A 19 -4.23 12.60 -7.62
N GLU A 20 -2.91 12.43 -7.72
CA GLU A 20 -2.11 12.93 -8.84
C GLU A 20 -2.50 12.24 -10.17
N ILE A 21 -2.69 10.91 -10.15
CA ILE A 21 -3.16 10.16 -11.32
C ILE A 21 -4.57 10.60 -11.74
N TRP A 22 -5.45 10.84 -10.76
CA TRP A 22 -6.81 11.31 -11.05
C TRP A 22 -6.83 12.66 -11.78
N LYS A 23 -5.96 13.59 -11.36
CA LYS A 23 -5.82 14.94 -11.94
C LYS A 23 -5.15 14.97 -13.32
N THR A 24 -4.44 13.91 -13.70
CA THR A 24 -3.74 13.84 -15.00
C THR A 24 -4.75 13.83 -16.15
N ASN A 25 -4.47 14.44 -17.31
CA ASN A 25 -5.35 14.29 -18.47
C ASN A 25 -5.18 12.91 -19.12
N GLY A 26 -6.28 12.19 -19.36
CA GLY A 26 -6.24 10.85 -19.93
C GLY A 26 -7.51 10.04 -19.69
N ASP A 27 -7.52 8.84 -20.27
CA ASP A 27 -8.64 7.89 -20.21
C ASP A 27 -8.96 7.44 -18.77
N MET A 28 -10.23 7.49 -18.41
CA MET A 28 -10.73 7.23 -17.06
C MET A 28 -10.51 5.78 -16.63
N ALA A 29 -10.69 4.82 -17.55
CA ALA A 29 -10.49 3.40 -17.25
C ALA A 29 -9.04 3.09 -16.89
N LYS A 30 -8.08 3.64 -17.65
CA LYS A 30 -6.64 3.47 -17.40
C LYS A 30 -6.20 4.09 -16.08
N LYS A 31 -6.72 5.28 -15.74
CA LYS A 31 -6.46 5.92 -14.45
C LYS A 31 -6.92 5.07 -13.28
N LEU A 32 -8.15 4.57 -13.35
CA LEU A 32 -8.71 3.71 -12.30
C LEU A 32 -7.86 2.45 -12.11
N LEU A 33 -7.44 1.83 -13.22
CA LEU A 33 -6.56 0.66 -13.21
C LEU A 33 -5.24 0.95 -12.51
N PHE A 34 -4.60 2.08 -12.80
CA PHE A 34 -3.35 2.51 -12.16
C PHE A 34 -3.52 2.80 -10.67
N ILE A 35 -4.60 3.50 -10.29
CA ILE A 35 -4.89 3.81 -8.88
C ILE A 35 -5.12 2.52 -8.09
N VAL A 36 -5.93 1.60 -8.63
CA VAL A 36 -6.17 0.30 -8.02
C VAL A 36 -4.85 -0.45 -7.89
N LEU A 37 -4.06 -0.57 -8.96
CA LEU A 37 -2.77 -1.26 -8.96
C LEU A 37 -1.82 -0.74 -7.86
N ILE A 38 -1.72 0.58 -7.71
CA ILE A 38 -0.90 1.24 -6.69
C ILE A 38 -1.41 0.94 -5.28
N ILE A 39 -2.73 0.90 -5.06
CA ILE A 39 -3.31 0.52 -3.76
C ILE A 39 -3.05 -0.95 -3.42
N ILE A 40 -3.09 -1.88 -4.37
CA ILE A 40 -2.82 -3.30 -4.07
C ILE A 40 -1.34 -3.58 -3.82
N THR A 41 -0.43 -2.83 -4.49
CA THR A 41 1.01 -3.11 -4.46
C THR A 41 1.77 -2.37 -3.35
N SER A 42 1.29 -1.22 -2.87
CA SER A 42 2.13 -0.30 -2.11
C SER A 42 2.43 -0.71 -0.66
N TRP A 43 1.63 -1.56 -0.02
CA TRP A 43 1.60 -1.58 1.46
C TRP A 43 0.89 -2.75 2.15
N LEU A 44 0.22 -3.63 1.39
CA LEU A 44 -0.56 -4.73 1.97
C LEU A 44 0.34 -5.78 2.64
N GLY A 45 1.50 -6.08 2.06
CA GLY A 45 2.47 -7.02 2.64
C GLY A 45 3.04 -6.53 3.99
N LEU A 46 3.35 -5.23 4.09
CA LEU A 46 3.81 -4.65 5.36
C LEU A 46 2.68 -4.60 6.39
N ALA A 47 1.46 -4.26 5.99
CA ALA A 47 0.28 -4.29 6.87
C ALA A 47 0.07 -5.70 7.43
N PHE A 48 0.02 -6.69 6.54
CA PHE A 48 -0.12 -8.09 6.91
C PHE A 48 0.98 -8.53 7.87
N TYR A 49 2.23 -8.15 7.61
CA TYR A 49 3.34 -8.45 8.50
C TYR A 49 3.14 -7.83 9.89
N TYR A 50 2.93 -6.51 9.99
CA TYR A 50 2.87 -5.84 11.29
C TYR A 50 1.61 -6.14 12.10
N PHE A 51 0.47 -6.40 11.46
CA PHE A 51 -0.82 -6.63 12.13
C PHE A 51 -1.16 -8.10 12.38
N TYR A 52 -0.58 -9.04 11.61
CA TYR A 52 -0.97 -10.44 11.67
C TYR A 52 0.21 -11.41 11.70
N ALA A 53 1.16 -11.25 10.78
CA ALA A 53 2.20 -12.25 10.59
C ALA A 53 3.33 -12.14 11.62
N LYS A 54 3.59 -10.96 12.20
CA LYS A 54 4.72 -10.70 13.09
C LYS A 54 4.87 -11.75 14.20
N ASP A 55 3.77 -12.13 14.83
CA ASP A 55 3.77 -13.08 15.95
C ASP A 55 3.72 -14.55 15.49
N LYS A 56 3.34 -14.80 14.23
CA LYS A 56 3.18 -16.15 13.65
C LYS A 56 4.34 -16.58 12.76
N VAL A 57 5.10 -15.63 12.21
CA VAL A 57 6.22 -15.89 11.30
C VAL A 57 7.30 -16.73 11.98
N ALA A 58 7.54 -16.53 13.28
CA ALA A 58 8.50 -17.34 14.04
C ALA A 58 8.10 -18.83 14.13
N GLU A 59 6.80 -19.13 14.04
CA GLU A 59 6.25 -20.49 14.02
C GLU A 59 6.20 -21.05 12.59
N TRP A 60 5.88 -20.21 11.60
CA TRP A 60 5.79 -20.63 10.18
C TRP A 60 7.14 -20.88 9.50
N VAL A 61 8.22 -20.30 10.04
CA VAL A 61 9.58 -20.42 9.49
C VAL A 61 10.38 -21.53 10.20
N LYS A 62 9.81 -22.18 11.21
CA LYS A 62 10.35 -23.42 11.81
C LYS A 62 10.02 -24.62 10.94
#